data_AF-A0A084A597-F1
#
_entry.id   AF-A0A084A597-F1
#
_cell.length_a   1.000
_cell.length_b   1.000
_cell.length_c   1.000
_cell.angle_alpha   90.00
_cell.angle_beta   90.00
_cell.angle_gamma   90.00
#
_symmetry.space_group_name_H-M   'P 1'
#
loop_
_entity.id
_entity.type
_entity.pdbx_description
1 polymer ?
#
loop_
_entity_poly.entity_id
_entity_poly.type
_entity_poly.pdbx_seq_one_letter_code
_entity_poly.pdbx_strand_id
1 'polypeptide(L)' 'MKSIFFFDAMLTPKIITFLYWLSLLGTILFGIGYMYMVDFFYGLLGLVIVCVMTRVSFEMIIIAFKNNEYLRKIAEKP' A
#
# COMPACT_ATOMS: atom_id res chain seq x y z
N MET A 1 -20.29 -17.82 11.49
CA MET A 1 -18.94 -17.25 11.20
C MET A 1 -18.75 -17.11 9.68
N LYS A 2 -19.55 -16.26 9.01
CA LYS A 2 -19.54 -16.14 7.54
C LYS A 2 -19.82 -14.71 7.05
N SER A 3 -19.56 -13.72 7.90
CA SER A 3 -19.88 -12.30 7.63
C SER A 3 -18.67 -11.42 7.37
N ILE A 4 -17.44 -11.92 7.55
CA ILE A 4 -16.21 -11.17 7.23
C ILE A 4 -15.97 -11.07 5.72
N PHE A 5 -16.53 -11.98 4.90
CA PHE A 5 -16.28 -12.01 3.46
C PHE A 5 -17.25 -11.19 2.61
N PHE A 6 -18.41 -10.78 3.15
CA PHE A 6 -19.44 -10.07 2.39
C PHE A 6 -19.45 -8.54 2.63
N PHE A 7 -18.58 -8.02 3.51
CA PHE A 7 -18.47 -6.59 3.81
C PHE A 7 -17.37 -5.83 3.02
N ASP A 8 -16.48 -6.53 2.30
CA ASP A 8 -15.13 -5.97 2.12
C ASP A 8 -14.78 -5.24 0.83
N ALA A 9 -15.68 -5.17 -0.18
CA ALA A 9 -15.34 -4.44 -1.43
C ALA A 9 -14.87 -2.99 -1.17
N MET A 10 -15.35 -2.36 -0.08
CA MET A 10 -14.92 -1.02 0.37
C MET A 10 -14.00 -0.99 1.60
N LEU A 11 -13.86 -2.09 2.34
CA LEU A 11 -12.93 -2.22 3.47
C LEU A 11 -11.52 -2.54 2.98
N THR A 12 -11.38 -3.33 1.90
CA THR A 12 -10.06 -3.67 1.35
C THR A 12 -9.23 -2.43 0.99
N PRO A 13 -9.77 -1.40 0.30
CA PRO A 13 -9.02 -0.16 0.04
C PRO A 13 -8.61 0.58 1.32
N LYS A 14 -9.48 0.62 2.34
CA LYS A 14 -9.20 1.30 3.61
C LYS A 14 -8.11 0.57 4.42
N ILE A 15 -8.16 -0.76 4.47
CA ILE A 15 -7.15 -1.60 5.12
C ILE A 15 -5.81 -1.44 4.41
N ILE A 16 -5.79 -1.44 3.08
CA ILE A 16 -4.57 -1.19 2.30
C ILE A 16 -4.00 0.20 2.60
N THR A 17 -4.85 1.22 2.74
CA THR A 17 -4.41 2.58 3.10
C THR A 17 -3.78 2.61 4.49
N PHE A 18 -4.34 1.90 5.47
CA PHE A 18 -3.74 1.75 6.79
C PHE A 18 -2.37 1.06 6.72
N LEU A 19 -2.28 -0.03 5.94
CA LEU A 19 -1.03 -0.77 5.74
C LEU A 19 0.02 0.10 5.03
N TYR A 20 -0.39 0.94 4.07
CA TYR A 20 0.48 1.91 3.42
C TYR A 20 1.13 2.87 4.45
N TRP A 21 0.34 3.46 5.34
CA TRP A 21 0.88 4.34 6.39
C TRP A 21 1.84 3.61 7.33
N LEU A 22 1.51 2.37 7.71
CA LEU A 22 2.38 1.54 8.54
C LEU A 22 3.71 1.21 7.84
N SER A 23 3.65 0.81 6.57
CA SER A 23 4.84 0.56 5.75
C SER A 23 5.67 1.81 5.54
N LEU A 24 5.04 2.98 5.32
CA LEU A 24 5.73 4.26 5.17
C LEU A 24 6.54 4.61 6.42
N LEU A 25 5.94 4.47 7.60
CA LEU A 25 6.63 4.67 8.88
C LEU A 25 7.81 3.71 9.02
N GLY A 26 7.61 2.42 8.68
CA GLY A 26 8.68 1.43 8.66
C GLY A 26 9.84 1.87 7.74
N THR A 27 9.55 2.25 6.50
CA THR A 27 10.56 2.72 5.53
C THR A 27 11.37 3.90 6.05
N ILE A 28 10.73 4.85 6.74
CA ILE A 28 11.43 6.00 7.33
C ILE A 28 12.38 5.54 8.43
N LEU A 29 11.92 4.68 9.36
CA LEU A 29 12.75 4.16 10.44
C LEU A 29 13.95 3.35 9.90
N PHE A 30 13.71 2.48 8.92
CA PHE A 30 14.77 1.70 8.28
C PHE A 30 15.76 2.59 7.52
N GLY A 31 15.28 3.57 6.76
CA GLY A 31 16.16 4.46 6.00
C GLY A 31 17.03 5.33 6.91
N ILE A 32 16.50 5.83 8.02
CA ILE A 32 17.29 6.50 9.05
C ILE A 32 18.33 5.54 9.65
N GLY A 33 17.95 4.31 9.99
CA GLY A 33 18.89 3.30 10.48
C GLY A 33 20.04 3.00 9.52
N TYR A 34 19.74 2.91 8.22
CA TYR A 34 20.75 2.71 7.16
C TYR A 34 21.71 3.88 7.03
N MET A 35 21.27 5.12 7.25
CA MET A 35 22.14 6.30 7.23
C MET A 35 23.19 6.26 8.35
N TYR A 36 22.87 5.66 9.50
CA TYR A 36 23.81 5.51 10.62
C TYR A 36 24.70 4.27 10.52
N MET A 37 24.19 3.18 9.93
CA MET A 37 24.87 1.87 9.93
C MET A 37 25.76 1.63 8.71
N VAL A 38 25.39 2.18 7.55
CA VAL A 38 26.06 1.90 6.27
C VAL A 38 26.72 3.15 5.74
N ASP A 39 25.93 4.07 5.21
CA ASP A 39 26.41 5.32 4.62
C ASP A 39 25.24 6.30 4.48
N PHE A 40 25.49 7.57 4.82
CA PHE A 40 24.44 8.59 4.80
C PHE A 40 23.82 8.77 3.41
N PHE A 41 24.65 8.87 2.37
CA PHE A 41 24.17 9.07 1.00
C PHE A 41 23.44 7.85 0.44
N TYR A 42 23.90 6.64 0.75
CA TYR A 42 23.22 5.40 0.36
C TYR A 42 21.88 5.24 1.07
N GLY A 43 21.82 5.54 2.37
CA GLY A 43 20.58 5.55 3.15
C GLY A 43 19.57 6.57 2.63
N LEU A 44 20.04 7.77 2.26
CA LEU A 44 19.19 8.82 1.69
C LEU A 44 18.62 8.43 0.33
N LEU A 45 19.47 7.95 -0.59
CA LEU A 45 19.03 7.53 -1.91
C LEU A 45 18.07 6.33 -1.83
N GLY A 46 18.39 5.36 -0.98
CA GLY A 46 17.55 4.20 -0.69
C GLY A 46 16.18 4.59 -0.11
N LEU A 47 16.15 5.52 0.85
CA LEU A 47 14.90 6.01 1.43
C LEU A 47 14.02 6.64 0.36
N VAL A 48 14.56 7.51 -0.51
CA VAL A 48 13.78 8.14 -1.58
C VAL A 48 13.21 7.10 -2.54
N ILE A 49 14.03 6.17 -3.01
CA ILE A 49 13.60 5.13 -3.96
C ILE A 49 12.53 4.23 -3.34
N VAL A 50 12.76 3.72 -2.12
CA VAL A 50 11.80 2.83 -1.46
C VAL A 50 10.49 3.57 -1.17
N CYS A 51 10.55 4.84 -0.73
CA CYS A 51 9.35 5.62 -0.45
C CYS A 51 8.47 5.80 -1.71
N VAL A 52 9.10 6.09 -2.86
CA VAL A 52 8.39 6.17 -4.16
C VAL A 52 7.84 4.81 -4.58
N MET A 53 8.64 3.74 -4.51
CA MET A 53 8.21 2.39 -4.88
C MET A 53 7.04 1.90 -4.01
N THR A 54 7.10 2.15 -2.71
CA THR A 54 6.00 1.87 -1.76
C THR A 54 4.74 2.60 -2.17
N ARG A 55 4.82 3.91 -2.48
CA ARG A 55 3.68 4.70 -2.98
C ARG A 55 3.03 4.09 -4.20
N VAL A 56 3.83 3.84 -5.24
CA VAL A 56 3.33 3.30 -6.52
C VAL A 56 2.71 1.92 -6.33
N SER A 57 3.35 1.04 -5.55
CA SER A 57 2.86 -0.32 -5.31
C SER A 57 1.50 -0.32 -4.62
N PHE A 58 1.35 0.46 -3.55
CA PHE A 58 0.08 0.54 -2.82
C PHE A 58 -1.05 1.18 -3.64
N GLU A 59 -0.76 2.21 -4.44
CA GLU A 59 -1.75 2.81 -5.35
C GLU A 59 -2.23 1.83 -6.42
N MET A 60 -1.32 1.05 -7.02
CA MET A 60 -1.69 0.03 -8.00
C MET A 60 -2.62 -1.04 -7.40
N ILE A 61 -2.35 -1.49 -6.18
CA ILE A 61 -3.21 -2.46 -5.49
C ILE A 61 -4.61 -1.86 -5.28
N ILE A 62 -4.71 -0.63 -4.78
CA ILE A 62 -6.00 0.05 -4.58
C ILE A 62 -6.77 0.19 -5.89
N ILE A 63 -6.10 0.54 -6.99
CA ILE A 63 -6.71 0.65 -8.32
C ILE A 63 -7.24 -0.71 -8.79
N ALA A 64 -6.48 -1.79 -8.59
CA ALA A 64 -6.92 -3.14 -8.96
C ALA A 64 -8.19 -3.56 -8.21
N PHE A 65 -8.27 -3.29 -6.90
CA PHE A 65 -9.49 -3.56 -6.12
C PHE A 65 -10.69 -2.72 -6.58
N LYS A 66 -10.47 -1.42 -6.85
CA LYS A 66 -11.51 -0.56 -7.42
C LYS A 66 -12.01 -1.07 -8.77
N ASN A 67 -11.10 -1.50 -9.64
CA ASN A 67 -11.45 -2.03 -10.96
C ASN A 67 -12.30 -3.31 -10.86
N ASN A 68 -11.93 -4.22 -9.94
CA ASN A 68 -12.71 -5.42 -9.67
C ASN A 68 -14.13 -5.09 -9.18
N GLU A 69 -14.29 -4.07 -8.34
CA GLU A 69 -15.61 -3.60 -7.90
C GLU A 69 -16.44 -3.02 -9.06
N TYR A 70 -15.81 -2.26 -9.96
CA TYR A 70 -16.48 -1.73 -11.18
C TYR A 70 -16.94 -2.84 -12.12
N LEU A 71 -16.09 -3.84 -12.37
CA LEU A 71 -16.45 -4.99 -13.21
C LEU A 71 -17.60 -5.79 -12.61
N ARG A 72 -17.60 -6.00 -11.29
CA ARG A 72 -18.71 -6.68 -10.60
C ARG A 72 -20.02 -5.90 -10.74
N LYS A 73 -19.99 -4.57 -10.60
CA LYS A 73 -21.18 -3.71 -10.80
C LYS A 73 -21.74 -3.76 -12.23
N ILE A 74 -20.88 -3.93 -13.23
CA ILE A 74 -21.31 -4.08 -14.62
C ILE A 74 -21.93 -5.47 -14.84
N ALA A 75 -21.32 -6.52 -14.29
CA ALA A 75 -21.83 -7.89 -14.40
C ALA A 75 -23.16 -8.12 -13.63
N GLU A 76 -23.41 -7.34 -12.57
CA GLU A 76 -24.67 -7.39 -11.79
C GLU A 76 -25.79 -6.50 -12.37
N LYS A 77 -25.50 -5.67 -13.38
CA LYS A 77 -26.57 -5.00 -14.15
C LYS A 77 -27.17 -6.00 -15.14
N PRO A 78 -28.52 -6.13 -15.19
CA PRO A 78 -29.20 -7.08 -16.07
C PRO A 78 -28.97 -6.79 -17.56
#